data_AF-A0A971K032-F1
#
_entry.id   AF-A0A971K032-F1
#
_cell.length_a   1.000
_cell.length_b   1.000
_cell.length_c   1.000
_cell.angle_alpha   90.00
_cell.angle_beta   90.00
_cell.angle_gamma   90.00
#
_symmetry.space_group_name_H-M   'P 1'
#
loop_
_entity.id
_entity.type
_entity.pdbx_description
1 polymer ?
#
loop_
_entity_poly.entity_id
_entity_poly.type
_entity_poly.pdbx_seq_one_letter_code
_entity_poly.pdbx_strand_id
1 'polypeptide(L)'
;MKTAGKVAQIPYTLTRRRSSKNIVLRVNDFGQVEVSAPFLTPKAMIEEFILANEEKLLARMAERRERHHHYTDGDRFLYEGRYTELSVVHGSTYHITEQDGILR
;
A
#
# COMPACT_ATOMS: atom_id res chain seq x y z
N MET A 1 17.00 -3.42 3.35
CA MET A 1 16.16 -3.29 4.56
C MET A 1 15.13 -2.20 4.32
N LYS A 2 13.87 -2.46 4.63
CA LYS A 2 12.80 -1.45 4.59
C LYS A 2 12.66 -0.83 5.98
N THR A 3 12.45 0.47 6.06
CA THR A 3 12.27 1.20 7.33
C THR A 3 11.03 2.08 7.23
N ALA A 4 10.14 1.97 8.20
CA ALA A 4 8.97 2.84 8.28
C ALA A 4 9.36 4.21 8.88
N GLY A 5 8.70 5.26 8.42
CA GLY A 5 8.84 6.61 8.95
C GLY A 5 7.56 7.42 8.74
N LYS A 6 7.53 8.62 9.32
CA LYS A 6 6.44 9.58 9.19
C LYS A 6 7.01 10.99 9.19
N VAL A 7 6.55 11.81 8.28
CA VAL A 7 6.84 13.25 8.22
C VAL A 7 5.51 13.97 8.06
N ALA A 8 5.24 14.97 8.91
CA ALA A 8 3.93 15.61 9.01
C ALA A 8 2.80 14.56 9.09
N GLN A 9 1.89 14.52 8.12
CA GLN A 9 0.81 13.52 8.02
C GLN A 9 1.10 12.39 7.02
N ILE A 10 2.31 12.33 6.44
CA ILE A 10 2.67 11.37 5.40
C ILE A 10 3.45 10.19 6.01
N PRO A 11 2.80 9.02 6.19
CA PRO A 11 3.53 7.79 6.49
C PRO A 11 4.29 7.33 5.23
N TYR A 12 5.52 6.87 5.42
CA TYR A 12 6.35 6.39 4.31
C TYR A 12 7.16 5.14 4.67
N THR A 13 7.49 4.36 3.64
CA THR A 13 8.44 3.24 3.74
C THR A 13 9.70 3.54 2.94
N LEU A 14 10.83 3.65 3.64
CA LEU A 14 12.14 3.88 3.05
C LEU A 14 12.84 2.58 2.69
N THR A 15 13.33 2.49 1.47
CA THR A 15 14.26 1.46 1.00
C THR A 15 15.57 2.11 0.56
N ARG A 16 16.67 1.76 1.22
CA ARG A 16 18.00 2.21 0.79
C ARG A 16 18.58 1.24 -0.24
N ARG A 17 19.00 1.75 -1.39
CA ARG A 17 19.60 0.93 -2.48
C ARG A 17 20.96 1.51 -2.87
N ARG A 18 21.93 0.63 -3.10
CA ARG A 18 23.27 1.02 -3.59
C ARG A 18 23.24 1.50 -5.05
N SER A 19 22.29 1.01 -5.84
CA SER A 19 22.11 1.39 -7.26
C SER A 19 21.35 2.70 -7.45
N SER A 20 20.61 3.17 -6.45
CA SER A 20 19.88 4.43 -6.52
C SER A 20 20.87 5.60 -6.46
N LYS A 21 20.82 6.46 -7.48
CA LYS A 21 21.58 7.73 -7.51
C LYS A 21 20.80 8.91 -6.95
N ASN A 22 19.46 8.82 -6.95
CA ASN A 22 18.55 9.88 -6.54
C ASN A 22 17.59 9.40 -5.44
N ILE A 23 17.03 10.34 -4.68
CA ILE A 23 15.86 10.10 -3.86
C ILE A 23 14.65 10.02 -4.80
N VAL A 24 13.87 8.95 -4.71
CA VAL A 24 12.68 8.71 -5.52
C VAL A 24 11.50 8.54 -4.59
N LEU A 25 10.44 9.30 -4.84
CA LEU A 25 9.17 9.22 -4.14
C LEU A 25 8.13 8.59 -5.07
N ARG A 26 7.37 7.63 -4.56
CA ARG A 26 6.24 7.02 -5.27
C ARG A 26 5.08 6.84 -4.31
N VAL A 27 3.86 7.07 -4.78
CA VAL A 27 2.66 6.58 -4.12
C VAL A 27 2.31 5.24 -4.76
N ASN A 28 2.26 4.17 -3.98
CA ASN A 28 1.88 2.85 -4.47
C ASN A 28 0.37 2.76 -4.71
N ASP A 29 -0.09 1.62 -5.21
CA ASP A 29 -1.50 1.49 -5.57
C ASP A 29 -2.40 1.61 -4.33
N PHE A 30 -1.96 1.16 -3.16
CA PHE A 30 -2.68 1.31 -1.88
C PHE A 30 -2.66 2.73 -1.29
N GLY A 31 -2.13 3.71 -2.01
CA GLY A 31 -2.04 5.10 -1.53
C GLY A 31 -0.95 5.31 -0.48
N GLN A 32 0.02 4.40 -0.34
CA GLN A 32 1.12 4.53 0.61
C GLN A 32 2.37 5.12 -0.06
N VAL A 33 3.13 5.94 0.66
CA VAL A 33 4.36 6.53 0.12
C VAL A 33 5.54 5.57 0.27
N GLU A 34 6.18 5.25 -0.84
CA GLU A 34 7.42 4.50 -0.92
C GLU A 34 8.57 5.42 -1.33
N VAL A 35 9.65 5.35 -0.56
CA VAL A 35 10.84 6.17 -0.78
C VAL A 35 12.01 5.26 -1.09
N SER A 36 12.68 5.49 -2.21
CA SER A 36 13.97 4.87 -2.51
C SER A 36 15.07 5.91 -2.44
N ALA A 37 16.15 5.65 -1.71
CA ALA A 37 17.26 6.59 -1.58
C ALA A 37 18.63 5.90 -1.68
N PRO A 38 19.69 6.63 -2.08
CA PRO A 38 21.06 6.17 -1.97
C PRO A 38 21.41 5.79 -0.51
N PHE A 39 22.38 4.89 -0.36
CA PHE A 39 22.71 4.33 0.95
C PHE A 39 23.18 5.38 1.97
N LEU A 40 24.01 6.33 1.51
CA LEU A 40 24.64 7.34 2.35
C LEU A 40 23.80 8.62 2.53
N THR A 41 22.65 8.73 1.86
CA THR A 41 21.81 9.94 1.97
C THR A 41 21.27 10.08 3.39
N PRO A 42 21.51 11.21 4.09
CA PRO A 42 21.00 11.42 5.44
C PRO A 42 19.48 11.33 5.49
N LYS A 43 18.94 10.82 6.60
CA LYS A 43 17.49 10.73 6.79
C LYS A 43 16.82 12.11 6.73
N ALA A 44 17.42 13.13 7.36
CA ALA A 44 16.91 14.50 7.35
C ALA A 44 16.69 15.04 5.91
N MET A 45 17.67 14.87 5.03
CA MET A 45 17.55 15.27 3.62
C MET A 45 16.42 14.54 2.87
N ILE A 46 16.17 13.27 3.22
CA ILE A 46 15.04 12.52 2.66
C ILE A 46 13.72 13.11 3.15
N GLU A 47 13.63 13.44 4.44
CA GLU A 47 12.42 14.00 5.05
C GLU A 47 12.14 15.43 4.55
N GLU A 48 13.16 16.25 4.35
CA GLU A 48 13.06 17.55 3.66
C GLU A 48 12.55 17.39 2.23
N PHE A 49 13.04 16.39 1.48
CA PHE A 49 12.57 16.13 0.12
C PHE A 49 11.11 15.65 0.09
N ILE A 50 10.66 14.92 1.11
CA ILE A 50 9.25 14.54 1.28
C ILE A 50 8.40 15.79 1.52
N LEU A 51 8.81 16.68 2.44
CA LEU A 51 8.10 17.93 2.74
C LEU A 51 8.01 18.84 1.52
N ALA A 52 9.11 18.98 0.78
CA ALA A 52 9.14 19.77 -0.45
C ALA A 52 8.16 19.28 -1.53
N ASN A 53 7.67 18.04 -1.42
CA ASN A 53 6.70 17.45 -2.33
C ASN A 53 5.37 17.10 -1.65
N GLU A 54 5.10 17.64 -0.46
CA GLU A 54 3.94 17.29 0.38
C GLU A 54 2.61 17.40 -0.38
N GLU A 55 2.34 18.56 -0.98
CA GLU A 55 1.09 18.81 -1.71
C GLU A 55 0.85 17.78 -2.83
N LYS A 56 1.90 17.47 -3.60
CA LYS A 56 1.83 16.49 -4.69
C LYS A 56 1.60 15.08 -4.15
N LEU A 57 2.24 14.72 -3.04
CA LEU A 57 2.06 13.40 -2.42
C LEU A 57 0.64 13.25 -1.90
N LEU A 58 0.12 14.24 -1.17
CA LEU A 58 -1.25 14.22 -0.63
C LEU A 58 -2.29 14.10 -1.74
N ALA A 59 -2.15 14.88 -2.82
CA ALA A 59 -3.05 14.79 -3.98
C ALA A 59 -3.02 13.39 -4.62
N ARG A 60 -1.83 12.81 -4.81
CA ARG A 60 -1.69 11.46 -5.38
C ARG A 60 -2.18 10.36 -4.44
N MET A 61 -2.04 10.52 -3.12
CA MET A 61 -2.57 9.60 -2.13
C MET A 61 -4.11 9.59 -2.16
N ALA A 62 -4.74 10.77 -2.21
CA ALA A 62 -6.19 10.90 -2.32
C ALA A 62 -6.72 10.26 -3.63
N GLU A 63 -6.12 10.63 -4.76
CA GLU A 63 -6.45 10.08 -6.09
C GLU A 63 -6.35 8.54 -6.11
N ARG A 64 -5.29 7.96 -5.53
CA ARG A 64 -5.12 6.50 -5.50
C ARG A 64 -6.15 5.83 -4.59
N ARG A 65 -6.50 6.45 -3.47
CA ARG A 65 -7.55 5.94 -2.57
C ARG A 65 -8.92 5.93 -3.24
N GLU A 66 -9.24 6.94 -4.05
CA GLU A 66 -10.49 6.99 -4.81
C GLU A 66 -10.54 5.95 -5.94
N ARG A 67 -9.40 5.65 -6.58
CA ARG A 67 -9.31 4.64 -7.64
C ARG A 67 -9.35 3.19 -7.14
N HIS A 68 -9.18 2.95 -5.84
CA HIS A 68 -9.47 1.63 -5.29
C HIS A 68 -10.98 1.42 -5.35
N HIS A 69 -11.43 0.76 -6.41
CA HIS A 69 -12.79 0.26 -6.50
C HIS A 69 -13.03 -0.66 -5.30
N HIS A 70 -13.86 -0.19 -4.38
CA HIS A 70 -14.38 -1.01 -3.31
C HIS A 70 -15.51 -1.82 -3.92
N TYR A 71 -15.27 -3.11 -4.12
CA TYR A 71 -16.31 -4.02 -4.57
C TYR A 71 -17.10 -4.52 -3.38
N THR A 72 -18.42 -4.43 -3.47
CA THR A 72 -19.36 -4.97 -2.50
C THR A 72 -20.00 -6.25 -3.02
N ASP A 73 -20.32 -7.17 -2.11
CA ASP A 73 -21.11 -8.36 -2.44
C ASP A 73 -22.45 -7.91 -3.03
N GLY A 74 -22.83 -8.48 -4.16
CA GLY A 74 -24.01 -8.06 -4.93
C GLY A 74 -23.75 -7.01 -6.02
N ASP A 75 -22.53 -6.48 -6.16
CA ASP A 75 -22.22 -5.54 -7.24
C ASP A 75 -22.44 -6.19 -8.61
N ARG A 76 -23.12 -5.50 -9.54
CA ARG A 76 -23.41 -6.01 -10.89
C ARG A 76 -22.47 -5.41 -11.91
N PHE A 77 -21.81 -6.25 -12.70
CA PHE A 77 -20.88 -5.81 -13.74
C PHE A 77 -21.09 -6.58 -15.04
N LEU A 78 -20.75 -5.93 -16.16
CA LEU A 78 -20.81 -6.55 -17.47
C LEU A 78 -19.58 -7.44 -17.66
N TYR A 79 -19.80 -8.74 -17.80
CA TYR A 79 -18.78 -9.74 -18.07
C TYR A 79 -19.21 -10.57 -19.28
N GLU A 80 -18.39 -10.59 -20.33
CA GLU A 80 -18.69 -11.28 -21.60
C GLU A 80 -20.09 -10.97 -22.18
N GLY A 81 -20.52 -9.70 -22.08
CA GLY A 81 -21.80 -9.25 -22.61
C GLY A 81 -23.03 -9.62 -21.76
N ARG A 82 -22.83 -10.16 -20.55
CA ARG A 82 -23.90 -10.45 -19.58
C ARG A 82 -23.64 -9.72 -18.27
N TYR A 83 -24.70 -9.20 -17.64
CA TYR A 83 -24.58 -8.68 -16.28
C TYR A 83 -24.47 -9.87 -15.32
N THR A 84 -23.33 -9.97 -14.65
CA THR A 84 -23.09 -10.93 -13.57
C THR A 84 -23.04 -10.19 -12.24
N GLU A 85 -23.42 -10.88 -11.19
CA GLU A 85 -23.33 -10.39 -9.82
C GLU A 85 -22.00 -10.85 -9.21
N LEU A 86 -21.34 -9.96 -8.48
CA LEU A 86 -20.13 -10.27 -7.74
C LEU A 86 -20.52 -10.97 -6.44
N SER A 87 -19.98 -12.16 -6.21
CA SER A 87 -19.95 -12.74 -4.86
C SER A 87 -18.56 -12.59 -4.27
N VAL A 88 -18.44 -11.82 -3.18
CA VAL A 88 -17.18 -11.61 -2.46
C VAL A 88 -17.10 -12.66 -1.35
N VAL A 89 -16.38 -13.75 -1.61
CA VAL A 89 -16.11 -14.76 -0.60
C VAL A 89 -14.92 -14.32 0.25
N HIS A 90 -15.18 -13.86 1.47
CA HIS A 90 -14.12 -13.62 2.44
C HIS A 90 -13.53 -14.97 2.88
N GLY A 91 -12.25 -15.20 2.55
CA GLY A 91 -11.54 -16.37 3.05
C GLY A 91 -11.47 -16.33 4.58
N SER A 92 -12.24 -17.20 5.25
CA SER A 92 -12.12 -17.42 6.68
C SER A 92 -10.81 -18.17 6.94
N THR A 93 -9.92 -17.57 7.72
CA THR A 93 -8.80 -18.30 8.32
C THR A 93 -9.39 -19.34 9.26
N TYR A 94 -9.43 -20.61 8.84
CA TYR A 94 -9.81 -21.70 9.73
C TYR A 94 -8.74 -21.84 10.82
N HIS A 95 -9.03 -21.38 12.04
CA HIS A 95 -8.33 -21.86 13.22
C HIS A 95 -8.98 -23.18 13.63
N ILE A 96 -8.31 -24.29 13.32
CA ILE A 96 -8.61 -25.57 13.98
C ILE A 96 -8.03 -25.43 15.39
N THR A 97 -8.90 -25.29 16.38
CA THR A 97 -8.52 -25.44 17.78
C THR A 97 -8.80 -26.89 18.15
N GLU A 98 -7.72 -27.62 18.42
CA GLU A 98 -7.79 -29.01 18.89
C GLU A 98 -8.40 -29.01 20.29
N GLN A 99 -9.64 -29.49 20.43
CA GLN A 99 -10.20 -29.86 21.72
C GLN A 99 -10.16 -31.38 21.81
N ASP A 100 -9.25 -31.85 22.66
CA ASP A 100 -9.10 -33.23 23.11
C ASP A 100 -8.71 -34.23 22.03
N GLY A 101 -7.39 -34.44 21.93
CA GLY A 101 -6.78 -35.37 21.00
C GLY A 101 -7.38 -36.76 21.01
N ILE A 102 -7.54 -37.33 19.81
CA ILE A 102 -6.91 -38.57 19.34
C ILE A 102 -7.27 -38.67 17.85
N LEU A 103 -6.23 -38.72 17.01
CA LEU A 103 -6.35 -39.06 15.59
C LEU A 103 -6.80 -40.51 15.43
N ARG A 104 -7.88 -40.74 14.68
CA ARG A 104 -8.10 -41.91 13.84
C ARG A 104 -8.79 -41.51 12.55
#